data_AF-A0A0D2J3H8-F1
#
_entry.id   AF-A0A0D2J3H8-F1
#
_cell.length_a   1.000
_cell.length_b   1.000
_cell.length_c   1.000
_cell.angle_alpha   90.00
_cell.angle_beta   90.00
_cell.angle_gamma   90.00
#
_symmetry.space_group_name_H-M   'P 1'
#
loop_
_entity.id
_entity.type
_entity.pdbx_description
1 polymer ?
#
loop_
_entity_poly.entity_id
_entity_poly.type
_entity_poly.pdbx_seq_one_letter_code
_entity_poly.pdbx_strand_id
1 'polypeptide(L)'
;DVYGFTMAPVSAEIWRGAAGKVALQPVPASALATRPAALHRMDLATMAPRDQDFTAEVVMAAQEPASAEGGGAAVAPAAVSCVVLWFDVEFSARFCAQRPVVLSTSPAAEQTHWVQAVLPLKAPLELPAGGALAARVSMARSPARHRALDVSLEYGVLAAGAGSGAGEGLGAALREAVSFCMEIGGKD
;
A
#
# COMPACT_ATOMS: atom_id res chain seq x y z
N ASP A 1 5.39 26.55 -5.65
CA ASP A 1 5.37 28.01 -5.66
C ASP A 1 4.34 28.47 -4.63
N VAL A 2 4.72 29.37 -3.72
CA VAL A 2 3.79 29.99 -2.77
C VAL A 2 3.95 31.49 -2.93
N TYR A 3 3.04 32.11 -3.69
CA TYR A 3 3.07 33.53 -4.04
C TYR A 3 4.35 33.98 -4.77
N GLY A 4 4.89 33.18 -5.69
CA GLY A 4 6.13 33.49 -6.41
C GLY A 4 7.41 33.09 -5.67
N PHE A 5 7.30 32.57 -4.44
CA PHE A 5 8.45 32.07 -3.68
C PHE A 5 8.58 30.56 -3.77
N THR A 6 9.81 30.10 -3.95
CA THR A 6 10.14 28.68 -3.89
C THR A 6 10.28 28.25 -2.43
N MET A 7 9.33 27.45 -1.95
CA MET A 7 9.34 26.86 -0.60
C MET A 7 10.02 25.48 -0.55
N ALA A 8 11.02 25.25 -1.42
CA ALA A 8 11.70 23.95 -1.52
C ALA A 8 12.26 23.42 -0.18
N PRO A 9 12.87 24.25 0.70
CA PRO A 9 13.32 23.78 2.01
C PRO A 9 12.18 23.27 2.90
N VAL A 10 11.03 23.94 2.87
CA VAL A 10 9.84 23.54 3.63
C VAL A 10 9.28 22.23 3.10
N SER A 11 9.19 22.09 1.77
CA SER A 11 8.76 20.84 1.13
C SER A 11 9.66 19.67 1.49
N ALA A 12 10.98 19.89 1.50
CA ALA A 12 11.95 18.86 1.89
C ALA A 12 11.78 18.45 3.35
N GLU A 13 11.50 19.39 4.24
CA GLU A 13 11.30 19.11 5.66
C GLU A 13 9.98 18.37 5.93
N ILE A 14 8.89 18.76 5.25
CA ILE A 14 7.61 18.03 5.31
C ILE A 14 7.81 16.60 4.84
N TRP A 15 8.52 16.39 3.72
CA TRP A 15 8.79 15.06 3.20
C TRP A 15 9.62 14.21 4.16
N ARG A 16 10.67 14.81 4.76
CA ARG A 16 11.50 14.15 5.78
C ARG A 16 10.69 13.76 7.01
N GLY A 17 9.77 14.61 7.45
CA GLY A 17 8.90 14.37 8.61
C GLY A 17 7.71 13.44 8.33
N ALA A 18 7.32 13.30 7.06
CA ALA A 18 6.30 12.35 6.60
C ALA A 18 6.85 10.93 6.49
N ALA A 19 8.12 10.78 6.10
CA ALA A 19 8.79 9.48 6.09
C ALA A 19 8.76 8.86 7.50
N GLY A 20 8.22 7.65 7.61
CA GLY A 20 8.07 6.93 8.88
C GLY A 20 6.81 7.26 9.68
N LYS A 21 5.89 8.07 9.15
CA LYS A 21 4.53 8.21 9.67
C LYS A 21 3.51 7.63 8.70
N VAL A 22 2.57 6.85 9.22
CA VAL A 22 1.41 6.40 8.45
C VAL A 22 0.37 7.52 8.47
N ALA A 23 -0.10 7.94 7.30
CA ALA A 23 -1.17 8.93 7.19
C ALA A 23 -2.51 8.22 6.95
N LEU A 24 -3.53 8.56 7.75
CA LEU A 24 -4.90 8.07 7.54
C LEU A 24 -5.68 9.12 6.75
N GLN A 25 -5.98 8.84 5.49
CA GLN A 25 -6.72 9.77 4.64
C GLN A 25 -7.48 9.06 3.51
N PRO A 26 -8.52 9.69 2.95
CA PRO A 26 -9.20 9.18 1.77
C PRO A 26 -8.28 9.22 0.56
N VAL A 27 -8.21 8.12 -0.18
CA VAL A 27 -7.48 8.02 -1.45
C VAL A 27 -8.49 7.81 -2.57
N PRO A 28 -8.50 8.66 -3.62
CA PRO A 28 -9.38 8.42 -4.77
C PRO A 28 -8.87 7.22 -5.58
N ALA A 29 -9.77 6.36 -6.06
CA ALA A 29 -9.41 5.21 -6.89
C ALA A 29 -8.58 5.57 -8.13
N SER A 30 -8.79 6.77 -8.70
CA SER A 30 -8.04 7.27 -9.86
C SER A 30 -6.57 7.58 -9.56
N ALA A 31 -6.16 7.69 -8.29
CA ALA A 31 -4.77 7.88 -7.90
C ALA A 31 -4.00 6.56 -7.75
N LEU A 32 -4.66 5.40 -7.86
CA LEU A 32 -3.99 4.12 -7.83
C LEU A 32 -3.25 3.89 -9.16
N ALA A 33 -1.95 3.64 -9.07
CA ALA A 33 -1.08 3.35 -10.22
C ALA A 33 -0.86 1.85 -10.46
N THR A 34 -1.39 1.00 -9.57
CA THR A 34 -1.21 -0.46 -9.60
C THR A 34 -2.52 -1.18 -9.35
N ARG A 35 -2.60 -2.43 -9.80
CA ARG A 35 -3.67 -3.33 -9.39
C ARG A 35 -3.49 -3.71 -7.91
N PRO A 36 -4.58 -3.80 -7.14
CA PRO A 36 -4.54 -4.23 -5.76
C PRO A 36 -4.04 -5.68 -5.65
N ALA A 37 -3.36 -6.00 -4.56
CA ALA A 37 -2.93 -7.35 -4.25
C ALA A 37 -3.15 -7.67 -2.77
N ALA A 38 -3.58 -8.89 -2.47
CA ALA A 38 -3.86 -9.32 -1.11
C ALA A 38 -2.56 -9.50 -0.33
N LEU A 39 -2.36 -8.68 0.70
CA LEU A 39 -1.16 -8.73 1.53
C LEU A 39 -1.22 -9.88 2.56
N HIS A 40 -2.33 -10.00 3.26
CA HIS A 40 -2.52 -11.00 4.32
C HIS A 40 -4.00 -11.29 4.55
N ARG A 41 -4.33 -12.51 5.00
CA ARG A 41 -5.71 -12.95 5.27
C ARG A 41 -5.77 -13.64 6.63
N MET A 42 -6.69 -13.19 7.47
CA MET A 42 -6.92 -13.74 8.80
C MET A 42 -8.29 -14.45 8.85
N ASP A 43 -8.31 -15.76 9.09
CA ASP A 43 -9.56 -16.48 9.41
C ASP A 43 -9.82 -16.37 10.92
N LEU A 44 -10.75 -15.49 11.29
CA LEU A 44 -11.12 -15.23 12.69
C LEU A 44 -11.63 -16.47 13.42
N ALA A 45 -12.08 -17.51 12.72
CA ALA A 45 -12.55 -18.75 13.33
C ALA A 45 -11.42 -19.71 13.72
N THR A 46 -10.21 -19.54 13.18
CA THR A 46 -9.09 -20.49 13.38
C THR A 46 -7.76 -19.85 13.74
N MET A 47 -7.60 -18.53 13.53
CA MET A 47 -6.33 -17.85 13.80
C MET A 47 -5.99 -17.82 15.29
N ALA A 48 -4.69 -17.85 15.60
CA ALA A 48 -4.14 -17.55 16.90
C ALA A 48 -3.78 -16.06 17.02
N PRO A 49 -3.71 -15.48 18.25
CA PRO A 49 -3.33 -14.08 18.43
C PRO A 49 -1.96 -13.70 17.85
N ARG A 50 -1.03 -14.65 17.73
CA ARG A 50 0.30 -14.43 17.12
C ARG A 50 0.23 -14.21 15.61
N ASP A 51 -0.83 -14.67 14.95
CA ASP A 51 -0.99 -14.56 13.50
C ASP A 51 -1.29 -13.10 13.08
N GLN A 52 -1.52 -12.20 14.06
CA GLN A 52 -1.63 -10.77 13.84
C GLN A 52 -0.27 -10.09 13.59
N ASP A 53 0.82 -10.70 14.04
CA ASP A 53 2.18 -10.22 13.78
C ASP A 53 2.71 -10.98 12.55
N PHE A 54 2.80 -10.32 11.40
CA PHE A 54 3.14 -10.95 10.13
C PHE A 54 4.15 -10.16 9.31
N THR A 55 4.85 -10.87 8.44
CA THR A 55 5.61 -10.31 7.32
C THR A 55 5.15 -11.00 6.05
N ALA A 56 4.79 -10.22 5.04
CA ALA A 56 4.30 -10.72 3.76
C ALA A 56 4.94 -9.98 2.61
N GLU A 57 5.09 -10.69 1.50
CA GLU A 57 5.65 -10.18 0.26
C GLU A 57 4.57 -10.17 -0.82
N VAL A 58 4.52 -9.10 -1.61
CA VAL A 58 3.48 -8.88 -2.61
C VAL A 58 4.05 -8.17 -3.84
N VAL A 59 3.50 -8.48 -5.01
CA VAL A 59 3.81 -7.81 -6.27
C VAL A 59 2.55 -7.18 -6.82
N MET A 60 2.58 -5.87 -7.00
CA MET A 60 1.47 -5.07 -7.52
C MET A 60 1.81 -4.63 -8.94
N ALA A 61 1.15 -5.24 -9.92
CA ALA A 61 1.35 -4.90 -11.33
C ALA A 61 0.88 -3.47 -11.61
N ALA A 62 1.60 -2.73 -12.46
CA ALA A 62 1.18 -1.43 -12.95
C ALA A 62 -0.23 -1.52 -13.56
N GLN A 63 -1.03 -0.48 -13.37
CA GLN A 63 -2.34 -0.38 -13.98
C GLN A 63 -2.16 0.01 -15.45
N GLU A 64 -2.79 -0.74 -16.35
CA GLU A 64 -2.86 -0.34 -17.75
C GLU A 64 -3.73 0.93 -17.86
N PRO A 65 -3.36 1.89 -18.71
CA PRO A 65 -4.17 3.09 -18.90
C PRO A 65 -5.57 2.68 -19.37
N ALA A 66 -6.60 3.23 -18.71
CA ALA A 66 -7.97 3.06 -19.16
C ALA A 66 -8.09 3.68 -20.55
N SER A 67 -8.32 2.85 -21.57
CA SER A 67 -8.54 3.20 -22.98
C SER A 67 -7.38 3.93 -23.69
N ALA A 68 -6.48 3.17 -24.30
CA ALA A 68 -5.94 3.52 -25.62
C ALA A 68 -6.82 2.85 -26.68
N GLU A 69 -8.07 3.32 -26.83
CA GLU A 69 -8.79 3.07 -28.08
C GLU A 69 -8.09 3.89 -29.17
N GLY A 70 -7.19 3.24 -29.91
CA GLY A 70 -6.52 3.81 -31.06
C GLY A 70 -5.03 4.10 -30.85
N GLY A 71 -4.20 3.14 -31.27
CA GLY A 71 -2.87 3.40 -31.80
C GLY A 71 -1.73 3.61 -30.80
N GLY A 72 -0.93 2.56 -30.59
CA GLY A 72 0.55 2.56 -30.54
C GLY A 72 1.34 3.59 -29.69
N ALA A 73 0.69 4.41 -28.86
CA ALA A 73 1.36 5.40 -28.05
C ALA A 73 2.05 4.73 -26.86
N ALA A 74 3.34 5.00 -26.68
CA ALA A 74 4.09 4.54 -25.52
C ALA A 74 3.43 5.07 -24.24
N VAL A 75 3.03 4.16 -23.36
CA VAL A 75 2.43 4.49 -22.06
C VAL A 75 3.52 5.12 -21.18
N ALA A 76 3.28 6.34 -20.71
CA ALA A 76 4.22 7.03 -19.82
C ALA A 76 4.34 6.27 -18.48
N PRO A 77 5.54 6.24 -17.86
CA PRO A 77 5.72 5.68 -16.53
C PRO A 77 4.87 6.44 -15.50
N ALA A 78 4.37 5.71 -14.51
CA ALA A 78 3.58 6.27 -13.42
C ALA A 78 4.49 6.62 -12.24
N ALA A 79 4.43 7.86 -11.77
CA ALA A 79 5.11 8.26 -10.53
C ALA A 79 4.33 7.72 -9.31
N VAL A 80 4.98 6.88 -8.51
CA VAL A 80 4.42 6.30 -7.28
C VAL A 80 5.12 6.90 -6.06
N SER A 81 4.36 7.50 -5.14
CA SER A 81 4.90 8.19 -3.96
C SER A 81 4.60 7.51 -2.64
N CYS A 82 3.69 6.52 -2.62
CA CYS A 82 3.27 5.80 -1.42
C CYS A 82 2.71 4.41 -1.76
N VAL A 83 2.65 3.55 -0.73
CA VAL A 83 1.84 2.34 -0.73
C VAL A 83 0.58 2.60 0.08
N VAL A 84 -0.57 2.18 -0.43
CA VAL A 84 -1.88 2.37 0.22
C VAL A 84 -2.37 1.01 0.73
N LEU A 85 -2.69 0.95 2.01
CA LEU A 85 -3.27 -0.22 2.66
C LEU A 85 -4.73 0.05 3.02
N TRP A 86 -5.56 -0.97 2.82
CA TRP A 86 -6.95 -1.03 3.28
C TRP A 86 -7.24 -2.48 3.69
N PHE A 87 -8.45 -2.74 4.17
CA PHE A 87 -8.88 -4.08 4.54
C PHE A 87 -10.30 -4.36 4.09
N ASP A 88 -10.59 -5.65 3.95
CA ASP A 88 -11.92 -6.17 3.72
C ASP A 88 -12.31 -7.08 4.88
N VAL A 89 -13.58 -7.04 5.28
CA VAL A 89 -14.17 -7.95 6.27
C VAL A 89 -15.21 -8.79 5.56
N GLU A 90 -14.95 -10.10 5.49
CA GLU A 90 -15.84 -11.07 4.86
C GLU A 90 -16.77 -11.72 5.91
N PHE A 91 -18.05 -11.41 5.85
CA PHE A 91 -19.12 -12.21 6.45
C PHE A 91 -19.44 -13.36 5.48
N SER A 92 -18.54 -14.36 5.46
CA SER A 92 -18.53 -15.40 4.43
C SER A 92 -19.70 -16.37 4.49
N ALA A 93 -19.94 -17.09 3.40
CA ALA A 93 -20.98 -18.13 3.31
C ALA A 93 -20.81 -19.26 4.36
N ARG A 94 -19.61 -19.43 4.94
CA ARG A 94 -19.35 -20.39 6.02
C ARG A 94 -20.24 -20.15 7.24
N PHE A 95 -20.52 -18.89 7.56
CA PHE A 95 -21.32 -18.50 8.74
C PHE A 95 -22.55 -17.66 8.38
N CYS A 96 -22.61 -17.10 7.16
CA CYS A 96 -23.69 -16.26 6.67
C CYS A 96 -24.27 -16.79 5.34
N ALA A 97 -24.66 -18.07 5.30
CA ALA A 97 -25.05 -18.78 4.08
C ALA A 97 -26.17 -18.11 3.26
N GLN A 98 -27.11 -17.42 3.92
CA GLN A 98 -28.26 -16.78 3.25
C GLN A 98 -27.88 -15.46 2.58
N ARG A 99 -26.96 -14.71 3.17
CA ARG A 99 -26.54 -13.39 2.67
C ARG A 99 -25.09 -13.12 3.06
N PRO A 100 -24.11 -13.67 2.33
CA PRO A 100 -22.73 -13.30 2.49
C PRO A 100 -22.53 -11.83 2.14
N VAL A 101 -21.72 -11.11 2.91
CA VAL A 101 -21.44 -9.68 2.69
C VAL A 101 -19.97 -9.41 2.87
N VAL A 102 -19.43 -8.48 2.08
CA VAL A 102 -18.07 -7.96 2.26
C VAL A 102 -18.19 -6.47 2.58
N LEU A 103 -17.62 -6.06 3.71
CA LEU A 103 -17.35 -4.65 3.99
C LEU A 103 -15.93 -4.37 3.51
N SER A 104 -15.80 -3.47 2.54
CA SER A 104 -14.50 -3.06 2.00
C SER A 104 -14.19 -1.61 2.38
N THR A 105 -12.94 -1.35 2.77
CA THR A 105 -12.42 0.02 2.94
C THR A 105 -11.55 0.44 1.74
N SER A 106 -11.65 -0.27 0.61
CA SER A 106 -10.91 0.02 -0.62
C SER A 106 -11.18 1.45 -1.14
N PRO A 107 -10.17 2.13 -1.73
CA PRO A 107 -10.36 3.36 -2.51
C PRO A 107 -11.44 3.27 -3.59
N ALA A 108 -11.73 2.06 -4.09
CA ALA A 108 -12.74 1.80 -5.12
C ALA A 108 -14.15 1.50 -4.56
N ALA A 109 -14.29 1.41 -3.23
CA ALA A 109 -15.56 1.18 -2.55
C ALA A 109 -16.14 2.50 -2.00
N GLU A 110 -17.35 2.43 -1.43
CA GLU A 110 -17.93 3.56 -0.71
C GLU A 110 -17.04 3.97 0.48
N GLN A 111 -16.86 5.28 0.67
CA GLN A 111 -15.97 5.80 1.70
C GLN A 111 -16.46 5.44 3.10
N THR A 112 -15.56 4.89 3.91
CA THR A 112 -15.81 4.60 5.33
C THR A 112 -15.02 5.55 6.23
N HIS A 113 -15.34 5.58 7.52
CA HIS A 113 -14.60 6.35 8.52
C HIS A 113 -13.16 5.86 8.77
N TRP A 114 -12.83 4.63 8.38
CA TRP A 114 -11.48 4.08 8.50
C TRP A 114 -10.51 4.66 7.47
N VAL A 115 -11.03 5.22 6.38
CA VAL A 115 -10.25 5.71 5.23
C VAL A 115 -9.19 4.68 4.79
N GLN A 116 -8.02 5.12 4.30
CA GLN A 116 -6.91 4.23 3.98
C GLN A 116 -5.65 4.63 4.75
N ALA A 117 -4.79 3.64 5.01
CA ALA A 117 -3.47 3.85 5.57
C ALA A 117 -2.46 4.06 4.45
N VAL A 118 -1.93 5.28 4.35
CA VAL A 118 -0.96 5.69 3.35
C VAL A 118 0.44 5.61 3.97
N LEU A 119 1.32 4.81 3.35
CA LEU A 119 2.71 4.62 3.72
C LEU A 119 3.60 5.34 2.68
N PRO A 120 4.05 6.57 2.98
CA PRO A 120 4.94 7.30 2.08
C PRO A 120 6.24 6.55 1.80
N LEU A 121 6.68 6.59 0.54
CA LEU A 121 8.02 6.14 0.15
C LEU A 121 9.08 7.16 0.59
N LYS A 122 10.35 6.78 0.59
CA LYS A 122 11.46 7.72 0.86
C LYS A 122 11.61 8.77 -0.23
N ALA A 123 11.26 8.42 -1.45
CA ALA A 123 11.19 9.31 -2.61
C ALA A 123 10.18 8.71 -3.60
N PRO A 124 9.56 9.54 -4.46
CA PRO A 124 8.78 9.02 -5.57
C PRO A 124 9.61 8.09 -6.46
N LEU A 125 9.02 6.98 -6.88
CA LEU A 125 9.60 6.04 -7.83
C LEU A 125 8.85 6.10 -9.16
N GLU A 126 9.57 5.87 -10.26
CA GLU A 126 8.98 5.70 -11.58
C GLU A 126 8.64 4.24 -11.80
N LEU A 127 7.35 3.95 -11.97
CA LEU A 127 6.85 2.61 -12.30
C LEU A 127 6.67 2.51 -13.82
N PRO A 128 7.50 1.71 -14.53
CA PRO A 128 7.38 1.58 -15.97
C PRO A 128 6.07 0.90 -16.36
N ALA A 129 5.55 1.23 -17.54
CA ALA A 129 4.41 0.55 -18.13
C ALA A 129 4.67 -0.97 -18.26
N GLY A 130 3.68 -1.78 -17.88
CA GLY A 130 3.82 -3.24 -17.81
C GLY A 130 4.77 -3.75 -16.71
N GLY A 131 5.37 -2.87 -15.91
CA GLY A 131 6.19 -3.23 -14.75
C GLY A 131 5.35 -3.56 -13.52
N ALA A 132 6.02 -3.76 -12.39
CA ALA A 132 5.35 -4.01 -11.11
C ALA A 132 6.14 -3.42 -9.92
N LEU A 133 5.42 -3.10 -8.85
CA LEU A 133 5.99 -2.75 -7.56
C LEU A 133 6.07 -4.02 -6.70
N ALA A 134 7.28 -4.45 -6.37
CA ALA A 134 7.51 -5.47 -5.35
C ALA A 134 7.56 -4.79 -3.98
N ALA A 135 6.88 -5.36 -3.00
CA ALA A 135 6.86 -4.86 -1.64
C ALA A 135 6.91 -6.01 -0.63
N ARG A 136 7.64 -5.79 0.47
CA ARG A 136 7.61 -6.61 1.67
C ARG A 136 7.12 -5.76 2.82
N VAL A 137 5.97 -6.13 3.39
CA VAL A 137 5.35 -5.41 4.50
C VAL A 137 5.43 -6.28 5.74
N SER A 138 5.97 -5.73 6.82
CA SER A 138 5.88 -6.32 8.14
C SER A 138 4.97 -5.48 9.01
N MET A 139 4.09 -6.12 9.77
CA MET A 139 3.23 -5.47 10.76
C MET A 139 3.28 -6.29 12.04
N ALA A 140 3.69 -5.67 13.14
CA ALA A 140 3.76 -6.31 14.45
C ALA A 140 3.37 -5.34 15.56
N ARG A 141 2.84 -5.87 16.66
CA ARG A 141 2.57 -5.10 17.87
C ARG A 141 3.88 -4.54 18.44
N SER A 142 3.88 -3.26 18.77
CA SER A 142 5.07 -2.61 19.32
C SER A 142 5.31 -3.08 20.76
N PRO A 143 6.50 -3.62 21.10
CA PRO A 143 6.85 -3.94 22.47
C PRO A 143 7.13 -2.68 23.31
N ALA A 144 7.51 -1.58 22.65
CA ALA A 144 7.86 -0.32 23.30
C ALA A 144 6.62 0.54 23.63
N ARG A 145 5.54 0.41 22.86
CA ARG A 145 4.34 1.26 22.97
C ARG A 145 3.07 0.42 22.95
N HIS A 146 2.33 0.51 24.06
CA HIS A 146 1.03 -0.13 24.17
C HIS A 146 0.06 0.41 23.12
N ARG A 147 -0.65 -0.48 22.41
CA ARG A 147 -1.60 -0.15 21.32
C ARG A 147 -0.96 0.57 20.13
N ALA A 148 0.31 0.32 19.86
CA ALA A 148 0.96 0.74 18.62
C ALA A 148 1.35 -0.47 17.77
N LEU A 149 1.42 -0.27 16.46
CA LEU A 149 1.98 -1.21 15.51
C LEU A 149 3.31 -0.64 14.98
N ASP A 150 4.33 -1.48 14.98
CA ASP A 150 5.56 -1.23 14.24
C ASP A 150 5.36 -1.84 12.84
N VAL A 151 5.45 -0.98 11.83
CA VAL A 151 5.22 -1.35 10.43
C VAL A 151 6.50 -1.11 9.66
N SER A 152 6.93 -2.04 8.83
CA SER A 152 8.04 -1.83 7.89
C SER A 152 7.60 -2.10 6.47
N LEU A 153 8.08 -1.29 5.54
CA LEU A 153 7.89 -1.44 4.10
C LEU A 153 9.25 -1.50 3.45
N GLU A 154 9.58 -2.63 2.83
CA GLU A 154 10.64 -2.71 1.84
C GLU A 154 10.00 -2.72 0.45
N TYR A 155 10.62 -2.05 -0.52
CA TYR A 155 10.05 -1.96 -1.87
C TYR A 155 11.11 -1.86 -2.97
N GLY A 156 10.68 -2.14 -4.19
CA GLY A 156 11.44 -1.92 -5.41
C GLY A 156 10.65 -2.21 -6.69
N VAL A 157 11.24 -1.85 -7.82
CA VAL A 157 10.58 -1.93 -9.13
C VAL A 157 11.04 -3.16 -9.89
N LEU A 158 10.07 -3.89 -10.44
CA LEU A 158 10.26 -4.97 -11.40
C LEU A 158 9.97 -4.44 -12.81
N ALA A 159 10.87 -4.73 -13.74
CA ALA A 159 10.69 -4.40 -15.15
C ALA A 159 9.60 -5.27 -15.80
N ALA A 160 9.04 -4.78 -16.90
CA ALA A 160 8.06 -5.51 -17.69
C ALA A 160 8.63 -6.86 -18.16
N GLY A 161 7.83 -7.93 -18.03
CA GLY A 161 8.23 -9.29 -18.45
C GLY A 161 9.05 -10.09 -17.43
N ALA A 162 9.36 -9.53 -16.26
CA ALA A 162 9.84 -10.33 -15.12
C ALA A 162 8.66 -11.15 -14.56
N GLY A 163 8.56 -12.40 -15.02
CA GLY A 163 7.38 -13.26 -14.89
C GLY A 163 6.92 -13.53 -13.46
N SER A 164 5.65 -13.96 -13.40
CA SER A 164 4.80 -14.34 -12.27
C SER A 164 5.29 -15.55 -11.44
N GLY A 165 6.59 -15.72 -11.26
CA GLY A 165 7.15 -16.70 -10.33
C GLY A 165 6.97 -16.20 -8.91
N ALA A 166 6.05 -16.79 -8.16
CA ALA A 166 5.90 -16.51 -6.74
C ALA A 166 7.17 -16.95 -5.98
N GLY A 167 8.12 -16.03 -5.82
CA GLY A 167 9.26 -16.17 -4.90
C GLY A 167 10.67 -16.00 -5.49
N GLU A 168 10.89 -16.24 -6.78
CA GLU A 168 12.22 -16.10 -7.39
C GLU A 168 12.46 -14.66 -7.87
N GLY A 169 13.34 -13.93 -7.18
CA GLY A 169 13.80 -12.59 -7.57
C GLY A 169 13.20 -11.41 -6.79
N LEU A 170 12.24 -11.65 -5.89
CA LEU A 170 11.64 -10.58 -5.07
C LEU A 170 12.66 -9.91 -4.15
N GLY A 171 13.42 -10.69 -3.38
CA GLY A 171 14.43 -10.17 -2.47
C GLY A 171 15.55 -9.39 -3.18
N ALA A 172 15.85 -9.71 -4.45
CA ALA A 172 16.82 -8.97 -5.26
C ALA A 172 16.25 -7.66 -5.83
N ALA A 173 14.92 -7.55 -5.92
CA ALA A 173 14.24 -6.36 -6.41
C ALA A 173 14.01 -5.31 -5.31
N LEU A 174 13.88 -5.72 -4.05
CA LEU A 174 13.75 -4.82 -2.90
C LEU A 174 15.07 -4.05 -2.70
N ARG A 175 14.99 -2.72 -2.73
CA ARG A 175 16.17 -1.83 -2.68
C ARG A 175 16.06 -0.76 -1.61
N GLU A 176 14.85 -0.43 -1.21
CA GLU A 176 14.58 0.61 -0.22
C GLU A 176 13.70 0.08 0.89
N ALA A 177 13.89 0.63 2.09
CA ALA A 177 13.15 0.26 3.29
C ALA A 177 12.75 1.50 4.09
N VAL A 178 11.54 1.51 4.63
CA VAL A 178 11.00 2.53 5.54
C VAL A 178 10.35 1.85 6.73
N SER A 179 10.62 2.35 7.92
CA SER A 179 9.97 1.90 9.15
C SER A 179 9.02 2.98 9.63
N PHE A 180 7.83 2.57 10.03
CA PHE A 180 6.76 3.41 10.55
C PHE A 180 6.35 2.93 11.92
N CYS A 181 5.81 3.85 12.71
CA CYS A 181 4.95 3.46 13.81
C CYS A 181 3.56 4.04 13.62
N MET A 182 2.56 3.18 13.81
CA MET A 182 1.16 3.53 13.74
C MET A 182 0.54 3.38 15.13
N GLU A 183 0.13 4.50 15.73
CA GLU A 183 -0.56 4.51 17.02
C GLU A 183 -2.06 4.27 16.80
N ILE A 184 -2.63 3.34 17.58
CA ILE A 184 -4.05 2.99 17.46
C ILE A 184 -4.83 3.67 18.59
N GLY A 185 -5.65 4.66 18.24
CA GLY A 185 -6.55 5.33 19.18
C GLY A 185 -5.91 6.47 19.99
N GLY A 186 -4.83 7.06 19.50
CA GLY A 186 -4.33 8.34 20.00
C GLY A 186 -5.34 9.45 19.66
N LYS A 187 -5.79 10.20 20.67
CA LYS A 187 -6.46 11.48 20.45
C LYS A 187 -5.40 12.49 20.02
N ASP A 188 -5.58 13.09 18.85
CA ASP A 188 -5.03 14.43 18.59
C ASP A 188 -5.63 15.44 19.59
#